data_AF-A0A970E086-F1
#
_entry.id   AF-A0A970E086-F1
#
_cell.length_a   1.000
_cell.length_b   1.000
_cell.length_c   1.000
_cell.angle_alpha   90.00
_cell.angle_beta   90.00
_cell.angle_gamma   90.00
#
_symmetry.space_group_name_H-M   'P 1'
#
loop_
_entity.id
_entity.type
_entity.pdbx_description
1 polymer ?
#
loop_
_entity_poly.entity_id
_entity_poly.type
_entity_poly.pdbx_seq_one_letter_code
_entity_poly.pdbx_strand_id
1 'polypeptide(L)'
;MREVFFVVSLSLLVLSSNAVQAFTITSAGEIAGGECTSSLILAQQSRWRNWSFGGTLTLEHTFQQVHMPMPAWELKYNGEGIVLEHWRGMPHFSEPSLFRVLNKNQFTNQTAVVAACFRDLSCGSFLHIPLDDEKAHGAFALFEKSLGPCELIGLNLIYDTEHGSNEGRTFGRVAVLQGGLEGSLCQAELAVGWHWAGRERPCRGLVWTSGLHTGKSAIELQYVEIDPEFTSLFSSTNRFTPDRKGWEMRLQHELPVMNIGLTLRSHSSIDGQHSYPRVSLDTQITKLNYSAELRLQPTRALILKWKGSHSSWQIDPIRQTFRVDWDQAKASNRVTIDYPFGLVRFQTDFDFLGSWRVVYKRDFQKGRSNFFARTQIKRGNGVVQLEWGAYDRGNIRAAFDRDPVWRISWEYEF
;
A
#
# COMPACT_ATOMS: atom_id res chain seq x y z
N MET A 1 -32.30 1.45 -16.69
CA MET A 1 -32.64 0.25 -17.51
C MET A 1 -31.66 -0.90 -17.28
N ARG A 2 -30.34 -0.67 -17.36
CA ARG A 2 -29.32 -1.70 -17.06
C ARG A 2 -29.31 -2.17 -15.59
N GLU A 3 -29.51 -1.28 -14.59
CA GLU A 3 -29.51 -1.72 -13.18
C GLU A 3 -30.79 -2.48 -12.80
N VAL A 4 -31.94 -2.09 -13.36
CA VAL A 4 -33.21 -2.82 -13.18
C VAL A 4 -33.09 -4.22 -13.77
N PHE A 5 -32.45 -4.35 -14.95
CA PHE A 5 -32.17 -5.65 -15.55
C PHE A 5 -31.21 -6.49 -14.68
N PHE A 6 -30.20 -5.87 -14.06
CA PHE A 6 -29.30 -6.56 -13.12
C PHE A 6 -30.02 -7.04 -11.87
N VAL A 7 -30.85 -6.20 -11.24
CA VAL A 7 -31.65 -6.58 -10.06
C VAL A 7 -32.63 -7.70 -10.43
N VAL A 8 -33.34 -7.59 -11.56
CA VAL A 8 -34.26 -8.63 -12.04
C VAL A 8 -33.51 -9.93 -12.37
N SER A 9 -32.33 -9.85 -12.98
CA SER A 9 -31.48 -11.02 -13.28
C SER A 9 -30.94 -11.66 -12.00
N LEU A 10 -30.52 -10.86 -11.02
CA LEU A 10 -30.06 -11.30 -9.71
C LEU A 10 -31.22 -12.00 -8.97
N SER A 11 -32.40 -11.38 -8.93
CA SER A 11 -33.60 -11.99 -8.34
C SER A 11 -34.03 -13.27 -9.05
N LEU A 12 -33.92 -13.34 -10.39
CA LEU A 12 -34.20 -14.56 -11.16
C LEU A 12 -33.15 -15.66 -10.91
N LEU A 13 -31.88 -15.31 -10.69
CA LEU A 13 -30.81 -16.24 -10.30
C LEU A 13 -30.99 -16.76 -8.86
N VAL A 14 -31.49 -15.89 -7.96
CA VAL A 14 -31.85 -16.22 -6.58
C VAL A 14 -33.01 -17.21 -6.54
N LEU A 15 -34.03 -17.03 -7.39
CA LEU A 15 -35.21 -17.88 -7.45
C LEU A 15 -35.01 -19.21 -8.20
N SER A 16 -33.93 -19.37 -8.97
CA SER A 16 -33.73 -20.53 -9.87
C SER A 16 -32.62 -21.50 -9.46
N SER A 17 -31.89 -21.27 -8.35
CA SER A 17 -30.74 -22.11 -7.97
C SER A 17 -30.96 -22.91 -6.67
N ASN A 18 -30.91 -24.24 -6.78
CA ASN A 18 -30.86 -25.22 -5.67
C ASN A 18 -29.47 -25.28 -4.98
N ALA A 19 -28.66 -24.22 -5.06
CA ALA A 19 -27.31 -24.20 -4.51
C ALA A 19 -27.28 -23.59 -3.10
N VAL A 20 -26.34 -24.03 -2.27
CA VAL A 20 -26.09 -23.47 -0.93
C VAL A 20 -25.78 -21.98 -1.06
N GLN A 21 -26.74 -21.13 -0.68
CA GLN A 21 -26.64 -19.68 -0.70
C GLN A 21 -26.32 -19.18 0.71
N ALA A 22 -25.22 -18.45 0.86
CA ALA A 22 -24.95 -17.64 2.05
C ALA A 22 -25.11 -16.17 1.63
N PHE A 23 -26.06 -15.48 2.25
CA PHE A 23 -26.21 -14.03 2.13
C PHE A 23 -25.64 -13.38 3.38
N THR A 24 -24.89 -12.30 3.16
CA THR A 24 -24.40 -11.47 4.26
C THR A 24 -24.84 -10.04 4.02
N ILE A 25 -25.46 -9.43 5.03
CA ILE A 25 -25.84 -8.02 5.03
C ILE A 25 -24.95 -7.33 6.07
N THR A 26 -24.27 -6.27 5.66
CA THR A 26 -23.39 -5.47 6.51
C THR A 26 -23.74 -3.99 6.32
N SER A 27 -23.72 -3.16 7.36
CA SER A 27 -23.97 -1.71 7.26
C SER A 27 -22.86 -0.91 7.94
N ALA A 28 -22.59 0.32 7.52
CA ALA A 28 -21.60 1.23 8.15
C ALA A 28 -21.99 2.71 7.96
N GLY A 29 -21.43 3.67 8.70
CA GLY A 29 -21.71 5.11 8.48
C GLY A 29 -20.74 6.09 9.17
N GLU A 30 -20.66 7.32 8.64
CA GLU A 30 -19.73 8.39 9.04
C GLU A 30 -20.46 9.77 9.03
N ILE A 31 -20.07 10.72 9.88
CA ILE A 31 -20.53 12.13 9.76
C ILE A 31 -19.32 13.07 9.82
N ALA A 32 -19.09 13.83 8.76
CA ALA A 32 -17.97 14.77 8.64
C ALA A 32 -18.45 16.12 8.08
N GLY A 33 -17.99 17.24 8.65
CA GLY A 33 -18.24 18.58 8.09
C GLY A 33 -19.70 19.07 8.05
N GLY A 34 -20.63 18.40 8.73
CA GLY A 34 -22.08 18.68 8.66
C GLY A 34 -22.86 17.74 7.75
N GLU A 35 -22.20 16.76 7.12
CA GLU A 35 -22.79 15.77 6.22
C GLU A 35 -22.72 14.36 6.83
N CYS A 36 -23.83 13.61 6.89
CA CYS A 36 -23.93 12.25 7.45
C CYS A 36 -24.05 11.23 6.33
N THR A 37 -23.03 10.41 6.10
CA THR A 37 -22.98 9.32 5.13
C THR A 37 -23.28 7.96 5.80
N SER A 38 -24.09 7.09 5.20
CA SER A 38 -24.36 5.72 5.67
C SER A 38 -24.35 4.72 4.51
N SER A 39 -23.64 3.60 4.63
CA SER A 39 -23.52 2.55 3.63
C SER A 39 -24.24 1.25 4.04
N LEU A 40 -24.97 0.62 3.11
CA LEU A 40 -25.50 -0.75 3.25
C LEU A 40 -24.85 -1.64 2.21
N ILE A 41 -24.26 -2.76 2.62
CA ILE A 41 -23.58 -3.75 1.77
C ILE A 41 -24.37 -5.05 1.78
N LEU A 42 -24.86 -5.46 0.61
CA LEU A 42 -25.49 -6.76 0.39
C LEU A 42 -24.51 -7.66 -0.36
N ALA A 43 -24.06 -8.77 0.25
CA ALA A 43 -23.12 -9.70 -0.36
C ALA A 43 -23.78 -11.06 -0.66
N GLN A 44 -23.46 -11.61 -1.83
CA GLN A 44 -23.91 -12.93 -2.27
C GLN A 44 -22.74 -13.70 -2.89
N GLN A 45 -22.64 -14.98 -2.57
CA GLN A 45 -21.77 -15.92 -3.27
C GLN A 45 -22.57 -17.12 -3.74
N SER A 46 -22.29 -17.56 -4.95
CA SER A 46 -22.92 -18.74 -5.55
C SER A 46 -21.94 -19.47 -6.45
N ARG A 47 -22.06 -20.80 -6.50
CA ARG A 47 -21.27 -21.66 -7.36
C ARG A 47 -22.19 -22.66 -8.03
N TRP A 48 -22.05 -22.82 -9.34
CA TRP A 48 -22.81 -23.80 -10.11
C TRP A 48 -21.91 -24.44 -11.18
N ARG A 49 -21.65 -25.75 -11.05
CA ARG A 49 -20.74 -26.49 -11.94
C ARG A 49 -19.38 -25.77 -12.04
N ASN A 50 -19.06 -25.27 -13.23
CA ASN A 50 -17.82 -24.57 -13.57
C ASN A 50 -17.88 -23.05 -13.34
N TRP A 51 -19.04 -22.52 -12.93
CA TRP A 51 -19.22 -21.10 -12.71
C TRP A 51 -19.19 -20.75 -11.23
N SER A 52 -18.63 -19.60 -10.92
CA SER A 52 -18.75 -18.94 -9.63
C SER A 52 -19.12 -17.48 -9.82
N PHE A 53 -20.03 -17.00 -9.00
CA PHE A 53 -20.43 -15.60 -8.95
C PHE A 53 -20.33 -15.09 -7.52
N GLY A 54 -19.67 -13.95 -7.37
CA GLY A 54 -19.66 -13.16 -6.14
C GLY A 54 -20.19 -11.76 -6.45
N GLY A 55 -21.09 -11.24 -5.63
CA GLY A 55 -21.64 -9.91 -5.82
C GLY A 55 -21.75 -9.17 -4.50
N THR A 56 -21.54 -7.87 -4.55
CA THR A 56 -21.77 -6.92 -3.46
C THR A 56 -22.51 -5.70 -4.01
N LEU A 57 -23.46 -5.18 -3.25
CA LEU A 57 -24.14 -3.91 -3.58
C LEU A 57 -23.97 -2.98 -2.39
N THR A 58 -23.29 -1.85 -2.61
CA THR A 58 -23.10 -0.82 -1.59
C THR A 58 -24.07 0.34 -1.85
N LEU A 59 -24.88 0.71 -0.88
CA LEU A 59 -25.80 1.86 -0.94
C LEU A 59 -25.33 2.92 0.05
N GLU A 60 -24.73 4.00 -0.43
CA GLU A 60 -24.33 5.13 0.41
C GLU A 60 -25.45 6.18 0.48
N HIS A 61 -25.62 6.85 1.62
CA HIS A 61 -26.67 7.85 1.84
C HIS A 61 -26.12 9.00 2.68
N THR A 62 -26.15 10.21 2.12
CA THR A 62 -25.82 11.45 2.85
C THR A 62 -27.10 12.13 3.36
N PHE A 63 -27.09 12.94 4.43
CA PHE A 63 -28.24 13.65 5.06
C PHE A 63 -29.39 14.13 4.15
N GLN A 64 -29.14 14.46 2.89
CA GLN A 64 -30.14 14.92 1.91
C GLN A 64 -30.18 14.13 0.60
N GLN A 65 -29.34 13.11 0.43
CA GLN A 65 -29.15 12.44 -0.85
C GLN A 65 -28.74 10.98 -0.67
N VAL A 66 -29.56 10.05 -1.17
CA VAL A 66 -29.10 8.67 -1.41
C VAL A 66 -28.13 8.71 -2.58
N HIS A 67 -26.88 8.34 -2.35
CA HIS A 67 -25.90 8.18 -3.42
C HIS A 67 -26.29 7.00 -4.30
N MET A 68 -25.84 7.04 -5.55
CA MET A 68 -26.16 5.95 -6.47
C MET A 68 -25.62 4.61 -5.94
N PRO A 69 -26.39 3.52 -6.03
CA PRO A 69 -25.92 2.20 -5.66
C PRO A 69 -24.62 1.86 -6.40
N MET A 70 -23.65 1.31 -5.66
CA MET A 70 -22.34 0.92 -6.17
C MET A 70 -22.28 -0.62 -6.23
N PRO A 71 -22.72 -1.22 -7.35
CA PRO A 71 -22.62 -2.67 -7.54
C PRO A 71 -21.18 -3.04 -7.85
N ALA A 72 -20.70 -4.08 -7.18
CA ALA A 72 -19.42 -4.72 -7.46
C ALA A 72 -19.60 -6.23 -7.52
N TRP A 73 -19.03 -6.90 -8.51
CA TRP A 73 -19.24 -8.32 -8.71
C TRP A 73 -18.12 -8.96 -9.51
N GLU A 74 -18.00 -10.28 -9.35
CA GLU A 74 -17.08 -11.16 -10.06
C GLU A 74 -17.89 -12.33 -10.61
N LEU A 75 -17.69 -12.61 -11.89
CA LEU A 75 -18.18 -13.80 -12.54
C LEU A 75 -16.98 -14.55 -13.11
N LYS A 76 -16.83 -15.81 -12.71
CA LYS A 76 -15.73 -16.68 -13.15
C LYS A 76 -16.27 -17.98 -13.70
N TYR A 77 -15.72 -18.40 -14.84
CA TYR A 77 -15.97 -19.68 -15.48
C TYR A 77 -14.66 -20.46 -15.56
N ASN A 78 -14.66 -21.70 -15.06
CA ASN A 78 -13.53 -22.62 -15.08
C ASN A 78 -13.82 -23.79 -16.02
N GLY A 79 -13.54 -23.63 -17.30
CA GLY A 79 -13.67 -24.69 -18.30
C GLY A 79 -12.41 -25.57 -18.40
N GLU A 80 -12.49 -26.61 -19.23
CA GLU A 80 -11.31 -27.40 -19.57
C GLU A 80 -10.36 -26.57 -20.45
N GLY A 81 -9.25 -26.12 -19.86
CA GLY A 81 -8.19 -25.40 -20.55
C GLY A 81 -8.43 -23.89 -20.75
N ILE A 82 -9.60 -23.37 -20.40
CA ILE A 82 -9.90 -21.94 -20.43
C ILE A 82 -10.59 -21.48 -19.14
N VAL A 83 -10.11 -20.35 -18.60
CA VAL A 83 -10.75 -19.64 -17.51
C VAL A 83 -11.21 -18.28 -18.03
N LEU A 84 -12.46 -17.92 -17.79
CA LEU A 84 -13.00 -16.60 -18.13
C LEU A 84 -13.37 -15.89 -16.82
N GLU A 85 -12.95 -14.66 -16.69
CA GLU A 85 -13.20 -13.86 -15.50
C GLU A 85 -13.70 -12.48 -15.90
N HIS A 86 -14.70 -11.98 -15.18
CA HIS A 86 -15.25 -10.65 -15.36
C HIS A 86 -15.47 -10.04 -13.99
N TRP A 87 -14.81 -8.92 -13.73
CA TRP A 87 -14.94 -8.15 -12.51
C TRP A 87 -15.55 -6.79 -12.81
N ARG A 88 -16.30 -6.28 -11.85
CA ARG A 88 -16.72 -4.89 -11.80
C ARG A 88 -16.64 -4.38 -10.36
N GLY A 89 -16.13 -3.17 -10.17
CA GLY A 89 -16.21 -2.47 -8.89
C GLY A 89 -15.40 -3.10 -7.74
N MET A 90 -14.53 -4.06 -8.02
CA MET A 90 -13.79 -4.83 -7.02
C MET A 90 -12.35 -5.13 -7.47
N PRO A 91 -11.46 -5.58 -6.57
CA PRO A 91 -10.11 -5.97 -6.93
C PRO A 91 -10.10 -7.02 -8.04
N HIS A 92 -9.33 -6.75 -9.09
CA HIS A 92 -9.16 -7.63 -10.25
C HIS A 92 -7.84 -8.40 -10.14
N PHE A 93 -7.25 -8.86 -11.25
CA PHE A 93 -5.94 -9.52 -11.22
C PHE A 93 -4.81 -8.49 -11.04
N SER A 94 -3.67 -8.94 -10.50
CA SER A 94 -2.41 -8.18 -10.53
C SER A 94 -1.47 -8.88 -11.48
N GLU A 95 -0.89 -8.15 -12.42
CA GLU A 95 0.10 -8.73 -13.31
C GLU A 95 1.38 -9.08 -12.51
N PRO A 96 2.00 -10.25 -12.77
CA PRO A 96 3.02 -10.84 -11.91
C PRO A 96 4.42 -10.21 -12.06
N SER A 97 4.65 -9.40 -13.10
CA SER A 97 5.98 -8.87 -13.40
C SER A 97 6.52 -8.00 -12.26
N LEU A 98 7.83 -7.77 -12.29
CA LEU A 98 8.53 -6.91 -11.37
C LEU A 98 7.88 -5.52 -11.36
N PHE A 99 7.50 -4.95 -12.50
CA PHE A 99 6.96 -3.59 -12.54
C PHE A 99 5.54 -3.45 -11.98
N ARG A 100 4.72 -4.52 -11.97
CA ARG A 100 3.31 -4.49 -11.55
C ARG A 100 2.52 -3.34 -12.18
N VAL A 101 2.58 -3.26 -13.51
CA VAL A 101 1.92 -2.23 -14.32
C VAL A 101 0.40 -2.24 -14.09
N LEU A 102 -0.21 -3.43 -13.96
CA LEU A 102 -1.60 -3.65 -13.57
C LEU A 102 -1.66 -4.24 -12.17
N ASN A 103 -2.36 -3.57 -11.24
CA ASN A 103 -2.46 -4.01 -9.86
C ASN A 103 -3.92 -4.03 -9.40
N LYS A 104 -4.29 -5.09 -8.69
CA LYS A 104 -5.66 -5.31 -8.20
C LYS A 104 -6.15 -4.22 -7.25
N ASN A 105 -5.23 -3.46 -6.66
CA ASN A 105 -5.55 -2.39 -5.72
C ASN A 105 -5.99 -1.09 -6.40
N GLN A 106 -5.91 -0.99 -7.73
CA GLN A 106 -6.29 0.21 -8.48
C GLN A 106 -7.65 0.01 -9.18
N PHE A 107 -8.73 0.35 -8.49
CA PHE A 107 -10.09 0.25 -9.04
C PHE A 107 -11.04 1.26 -8.39
N THR A 108 -12.15 1.53 -9.07
CA THR A 108 -13.33 2.26 -8.58
C THR A 108 -14.57 1.39 -8.78
N ASN A 109 -15.72 1.83 -8.27
CA ASN A 109 -17.03 1.20 -8.54
C ASN A 109 -17.39 1.07 -10.03
N GLN A 110 -16.79 1.88 -10.89
CA GLN A 110 -17.01 1.88 -12.34
C GLN A 110 -15.99 1.02 -13.09
N THR A 111 -14.88 0.65 -12.44
CA THR A 111 -13.87 -0.20 -13.05
C THR A 111 -14.46 -1.54 -13.43
N ALA A 112 -14.22 -1.97 -14.67
CA ALA A 112 -14.60 -3.30 -15.13
C ALA A 112 -13.42 -3.94 -15.86
N VAL A 113 -13.20 -5.23 -15.64
CA VAL A 113 -12.14 -6.00 -16.28
C VAL A 113 -12.73 -7.30 -16.78
N VAL A 114 -12.42 -7.68 -18.02
CA VAL A 114 -12.74 -8.99 -18.59
C VAL A 114 -11.44 -9.64 -19.00
N ALA A 115 -11.18 -10.85 -18.52
CA ALA A 115 -9.99 -11.62 -18.86
C ALA A 115 -10.37 -13.04 -19.30
N ALA A 116 -9.60 -13.55 -20.25
CA ALA A 116 -9.60 -14.94 -20.68
C ALA A 116 -8.19 -15.49 -20.51
N CYS A 117 -8.06 -16.55 -19.72
CA CYS A 117 -6.81 -17.24 -19.46
C CYS A 117 -6.85 -18.60 -20.16
N PHE A 118 -5.92 -18.83 -21.07
CA PHE A 118 -5.72 -20.08 -21.78
C PHE A 118 -4.27 -20.51 -21.63
N ARG A 119 -4.04 -21.54 -20.79
CA ARG A 119 -2.70 -22.05 -20.47
C ARG A 119 -1.76 -20.94 -19.98
N ASP A 120 -0.76 -20.61 -20.79
CA ASP A 120 0.31 -19.66 -20.52
C ASP A 120 -0.02 -18.23 -21.02
N LEU A 121 -1.24 -18.01 -21.54
CA LEU A 121 -1.67 -16.73 -22.11
C LEU A 121 -2.94 -16.23 -21.44
N SER A 122 -2.90 -15.00 -20.94
CA SER A 122 -4.03 -14.25 -20.42
C SER A 122 -4.25 -13.02 -21.29
N CYS A 123 -5.45 -12.83 -21.82
CA CYS A 123 -5.79 -11.61 -22.57
C CYS A 123 -7.10 -11.03 -22.07
N GLY A 124 -7.26 -9.73 -22.21
CA GLY A 124 -8.44 -9.08 -21.66
C GLY A 124 -8.55 -7.61 -22.00
N SER A 125 -9.63 -7.03 -21.54
CA SER A 125 -9.86 -5.59 -21.61
C SER A 125 -10.25 -5.05 -20.25
N PHE A 126 -10.00 -3.77 -20.07
CA PHE A 126 -10.39 -3.04 -18.88
C PHE A 126 -11.02 -1.71 -19.25
N LEU A 127 -11.91 -1.25 -18.39
CA LEU A 127 -12.64 0.00 -18.52
C LEU A 127 -12.57 0.75 -17.19
N HIS A 128 -12.46 2.07 -17.27
CA HIS A 128 -12.51 2.97 -16.12
C HIS A 128 -11.52 2.61 -15.00
N ILE A 129 -10.32 2.11 -15.33
CA ILE A 129 -9.25 1.96 -14.33
C ILE A 129 -8.68 3.36 -14.06
N PRO A 130 -8.54 3.79 -12.80
CA PRO A 130 -7.93 5.08 -12.48
C PRO A 130 -6.46 5.12 -12.89
N LEU A 131 -6.08 6.21 -13.57
CA LEU A 131 -4.72 6.53 -13.97
C LEU A 131 -4.47 8.00 -13.62
N ASP A 132 -3.70 8.25 -12.58
CA ASP A 132 -3.54 9.58 -11.97
C ASP A 132 -4.93 10.22 -11.68
N ASP A 133 -5.21 11.39 -12.25
CA ASP A 133 -6.49 12.11 -12.11
C ASP A 133 -7.53 11.72 -13.18
N GLU A 134 -7.20 10.80 -14.08
CA GLU A 134 -8.04 10.35 -15.19
C GLU A 134 -8.50 8.89 -15.04
N LYS A 135 -9.34 8.45 -15.99
CA LYS A 135 -9.75 7.05 -16.15
C LYS A 135 -9.26 6.56 -17.49
N ALA A 136 -8.74 5.33 -17.52
CA ALA A 136 -8.30 4.70 -18.75
C ALA A 136 -9.12 3.45 -19.05
N HIS A 137 -9.27 3.19 -20.34
CA HIS A 137 -9.74 1.93 -20.89
C HIS A 137 -8.67 1.35 -21.80
N GLY A 138 -8.64 0.03 -21.94
CA GLY A 138 -7.58 -0.61 -22.68
C GLY A 138 -7.74 -2.10 -22.82
N ALA A 139 -6.69 -2.70 -23.37
CA ALA A 139 -6.58 -4.13 -23.55
C ALA A 139 -5.16 -4.58 -23.19
N PHE A 140 -5.05 -5.81 -22.71
CA PHE A 140 -3.78 -6.43 -22.37
C PHE A 140 -3.68 -7.84 -22.93
N ALA A 141 -2.45 -8.24 -23.20
CA ALA A 141 -2.04 -9.62 -23.41
C ALA A 141 -0.84 -9.89 -22.51
N LEU A 142 -0.95 -10.91 -21.68
CA LEU A 142 0.02 -11.36 -20.70
C LEU A 142 0.37 -12.81 -21.02
N PHE A 143 1.66 -13.08 -21.18
CA PHE A 143 2.21 -14.41 -21.38
C PHE A 143 3.04 -14.77 -20.15
N GLU A 144 2.80 -15.95 -19.59
CA GLU A 144 3.46 -16.46 -18.39
C GLU A 144 3.84 -17.93 -18.64
N LYS A 145 5.14 -18.20 -18.74
CA LYS A 145 5.63 -19.55 -19.01
C LYS A 145 6.71 -19.97 -18.05
N SER A 146 6.45 -21.05 -17.31
CA SER A 146 7.47 -21.76 -16.54
C SER A 146 8.11 -22.85 -17.41
N LEU A 147 9.44 -22.83 -17.50
CA LEU A 147 10.29 -23.79 -18.22
C LEU A 147 11.30 -24.38 -17.23
N GLY A 148 10.81 -25.26 -16.35
CA GLY A 148 11.61 -25.81 -15.26
C GLY A 148 11.97 -24.72 -14.24
N PRO A 149 13.25 -24.43 -13.98
CA PRO A 149 13.67 -23.36 -13.07
C PRO A 149 13.54 -21.97 -13.70
N CYS A 150 13.27 -21.85 -15.01
CA CYS A 150 13.15 -20.56 -15.66
C CYS A 150 11.69 -20.11 -15.74
N GLU A 151 11.45 -18.82 -15.59
CA GLU A 151 10.16 -18.18 -15.82
C GLU A 151 10.30 -17.11 -16.91
N LEU A 152 9.32 -17.01 -17.80
CA LEU A 152 9.24 -15.96 -18.81
C LEU A 152 7.89 -15.28 -18.70
N ILE A 153 7.91 -13.96 -18.52
CA ILE A 153 6.73 -13.12 -18.45
C ILE A 153 6.80 -12.08 -19.56
N GLY A 154 5.75 -11.94 -20.34
CA GLY A 154 5.62 -10.91 -21.37
C GLY A 154 4.28 -10.21 -21.27
N LEU A 155 4.27 -8.90 -21.07
CA LEU A 155 3.06 -8.08 -21.05
C LEU A 155 3.09 -7.11 -22.21
N ASN A 156 1.96 -6.99 -22.91
CA ASN A 156 1.70 -5.87 -23.83
C ASN A 156 0.33 -5.32 -23.50
N LEU A 157 0.27 -4.02 -23.23
CA LEU A 157 -0.91 -3.30 -22.83
C LEU A 157 -1.05 -2.07 -23.70
N ILE A 158 -2.26 -1.83 -24.18
CA ILE A 158 -2.64 -0.57 -24.81
C ILE A 158 -3.73 0.06 -23.97
N TYR A 159 -3.70 1.38 -23.86
CA TYR A 159 -4.73 2.12 -23.15
C TYR A 159 -4.98 3.46 -23.81
N ASP A 160 -6.11 4.01 -23.45
CA ASP A 160 -6.55 5.30 -23.89
C ASP A 160 -7.29 5.98 -22.75
N THR A 161 -6.92 7.21 -22.44
CA THR A 161 -7.56 7.95 -21.36
C THR A 161 -8.89 8.54 -21.82
N GLU A 162 -9.81 8.68 -20.88
CA GLU A 162 -11.02 9.48 -21.10
C GLU A 162 -10.64 10.96 -21.23
N HIS A 163 -11.51 11.78 -21.84
CA HIS A 163 -11.27 13.21 -21.92
C HIS A 163 -11.19 13.81 -20.50
N GLY A 164 -9.97 14.04 -20.01
CA GLY A 164 -9.71 14.75 -18.77
C GLY A 164 -9.87 16.25 -18.94
N SER A 165 -10.00 16.95 -17.82
CA SER A 165 -10.38 18.37 -17.78
C SER A 165 -9.31 19.34 -18.27
N ASN A 166 -8.06 18.91 -18.53
CA ASN A 166 -6.98 19.84 -18.91
C ASN A 166 -5.98 19.38 -19.99
N GLU A 167 -5.74 18.07 -20.25
CA GLU A 167 -4.63 17.64 -21.14
C GLU A 167 -5.05 16.81 -22.37
N GLY A 168 -6.35 16.61 -22.58
CA GLY A 168 -6.86 15.88 -23.73
C GLY A 168 -6.58 14.38 -23.66
N ARG A 169 -7.09 13.66 -24.66
CA ARG A 169 -7.06 12.20 -24.72
C ARG A 169 -5.63 11.68 -24.97
N THR A 170 -5.11 10.86 -24.07
CA THR A 170 -3.77 10.27 -24.21
C THR A 170 -3.87 8.79 -24.55
N PHE A 171 -3.39 8.43 -25.75
CA PHE A 171 -3.16 7.04 -26.12
C PHE A 171 -1.79 6.59 -25.63
N GLY A 172 -1.76 5.43 -24.97
CA GLY A 172 -0.53 4.85 -24.45
C GLY A 172 -0.38 3.37 -24.70
N ARG A 173 0.87 2.92 -24.72
CA ARG A 173 1.25 1.52 -24.82
C ARG A 173 2.33 1.21 -23.79
N VAL A 174 2.22 0.05 -23.15
CA VAL A 174 3.26 -0.51 -22.29
C VAL A 174 3.63 -1.90 -22.79
N ALA A 175 4.92 -2.19 -22.80
CA ALA A 175 5.43 -3.53 -22.98
C ALA A 175 6.39 -3.86 -21.85
N VAL A 176 6.27 -5.06 -21.27
CA VAL A 176 7.21 -5.59 -20.27
C VAL A 176 7.66 -6.96 -20.74
N LEU A 177 8.95 -7.22 -20.61
CA LEU A 177 9.54 -8.54 -20.76
C LEU A 177 10.35 -8.85 -19.51
N GLN A 178 10.11 -10.00 -18.90
CA GLN A 178 10.83 -10.46 -17.72
C GLN A 178 11.25 -11.91 -17.88
N GLY A 179 12.51 -12.18 -17.54
CA GLY A 179 13.03 -13.53 -17.35
C GLY A 179 13.41 -13.74 -15.90
N GLY A 180 12.99 -14.87 -15.34
CA GLY A 180 13.32 -15.34 -14.00
C GLY A 180 14.09 -16.67 -14.06
N LEU A 181 14.93 -16.90 -13.07
CA LEU A 181 15.57 -18.17 -12.77
C LEU A 181 15.40 -18.41 -11.26
N GLU A 182 14.72 -19.50 -10.91
CA GLU A 182 14.52 -19.95 -9.54
C GLU A 182 15.24 -21.29 -9.33
N GLY A 183 16.28 -21.26 -8.51
CA GLY A 183 17.03 -22.43 -8.08
C GLY A 183 17.06 -22.53 -6.55
N SER A 184 17.46 -23.69 -6.04
CA SER A 184 17.44 -23.97 -4.58
C SER A 184 18.33 -23.04 -3.74
N LEU A 185 19.40 -22.50 -4.32
CA LEU A 185 20.36 -21.61 -3.65
C LEU A 185 20.41 -20.23 -4.28
N CYS A 186 19.91 -20.06 -5.50
CA CYS A 186 20.05 -18.84 -6.29
C CYS A 186 18.73 -18.52 -6.97
N GLN A 187 18.30 -17.26 -6.87
CA GLN A 187 17.20 -16.70 -7.61
C GLN A 187 17.69 -15.47 -8.38
N ALA A 188 17.23 -15.28 -9.60
CA ALA A 188 17.57 -14.11 -10.40
C ALA A 188 16.39 -13.72 -11.29
N GLU A 189 16.11 -12.43 -11.40
CA GLU A 189 15.06 -11.89 -12.26
C GLU A 189 15.60 -10.66 -12.98
N LEU A 190 15.27 -10.53 -14.26
CA LEU A 190 15.58 -9.38 -15.10
C LEU A 190 14.29 -8.96 -15.79
N ALA A 191 13.87 -7.72 -15.59
CA ALA A 191 12.71 -7.12 -16.24
C ALA A 191 13.10 -5.86 -17.00
N VAL A 192 12.59 -5.75 -18.22
CA VAL A 192 12.70 -4.56 -19.07
C VAL A 192 11.31 -4.11 -19.47
N GLY A 193 11.05 -2.82 -19.31
CA GLY A 193 9.78 -2.20 -19.62
C GLY A 193 9.96 -1.01 -20.56
N TRP A 194 8.96 -0.81 -21.42
CA TRP A 194 8.85 0.36 -22.29
C TRP A 194 7.45 0.96 -22.17
N HIS A 195 7.39 2.28 -22.10
CA HIS A 195 6.14 3.04 -22.06
C HIS A 195 6.15 4.12 -23.12
N TRP A 196 5.15 4.07 -24.00
CA TRP A 196 4.88 5.08 -25.02
C TRP A 196 3.58 5.80 -24.65
N ALA A 197 3.62 7.10 -24.37
CA ALA A 197 2.42 7.91 -24.13
C ALA A 197 2.59 9.26 -24.80
N GLY A 198 2.22 9.36 -26.08
CA GLY A 198 2.32 10.60 -26.87
C GLY A 198 3.73 11.12 -27.15
N ARG A 199 4.78 10.30 -26.98
CA ARG A 199 6.20 10.71 -27.09
C ARG A 199 6.90 10.12 -28.30
N GLU A 200 7.89 10.83 -28.82
CA GLU A 200 8.78 10.34 -29.88
C GLU A 200 9.67 9.17 -29.42
N ARG A 201 10.06 9.14 -28.13
CA ARG A 201 10.88 8.08 -27.54
C ARG A 201 10.17 7.45 -26.34
N PRO A 202 10.18 6.11 -26.20
CA PRO A 202 9.63 5.46 -25.03
C PRO A 202 10.48 5.73 -23.80
N CYS A 203 9.80 5.94 -22.66
CA CYS A 203 10.40 5.82 -21.34
C CYS A 203 10.69 4.35 -21.06
N ARG A 204 11.76 4.09 -20.32
CA ARG A 204 12.28 2.74 -20.10
C ARG A 204 12.43 2.46 -18.61
N GLY A 205 12.17 1.22 -18.24
CA GLY A 205 12.50 0.66 -16.95
C GLY A 205 13.37 -0.58 -17.13
N LEU A 206 14.47 -0.68 -16.40
CA LEU A 206 15.30 -1.86 -16.29
C LEU A 206 15.46 -2.19 -14.81
N VAL A 207 15.12 -3.42 -14.45
CA VAL A 207 15.33 -3.93 -13.09
C VAL A 207 15.96 -5.29 -13.18
N TRP A 208 17.00 -5.50 -12.38
CA TRP A 208 17.58 -6.80 -12.14
C TRP A 208 17.63 -7.05 -10.65
N THR A 209 17.21 -8.23 -10.22
CA THR A 209 17.35 -8.69 -8.83
C THR A 209 17.99 -10.06 -8.83
N SER A 210 18.91 -10.31 -7.92
CA SER A 210 19.42 -11.65 -7.67
C SER A 210 19.61 -11.89 -6.18
N GLY A 211 19.40 -13.13 -5.77
CA GLY A 211 19.51 -13.59 -4.40
C GLY A 211 20.32 -14.87 -4.35
N LEU A 212 21.30 -14.95 -3.47
CA LEU A 212 22.03 -16.18 -3.13
C LEU A 212 21.76 -16.51 -1.67
N HIS A 213 21.16 -17.66 -1.40
CA HIS A 213 20.86 -18.14 -0.05
C HIS A 213 21.68 -19.39 0.24
N THR A 214 22.56 -19.33 1.24
CA THR A 214 23.42 -20.43 1.66
C THR A 214 23.31 -20.67 3.16
N GLY A 215 22.35 -21.50 3.56
CA GLY A 215 22.13 -21.87 4.96
C GLY A 215 21.83 -20.66 5.84
N LYS A 216 22.86 -20.16 6.53
CA LYS A 216 22.78 -19.01 7.45
C LYS A 216 23.07 -17.66 6.80
N SER A 217 23.48 -17.64 5.54
CA SER A 217 23.84 -16.42 4.82
C SER A 217 22.88 -16.16 3.67
N ALA A 218 22.56 -14.90 3.44
CA ALA A 218 21.84 -14.44 2.25
C ALA A 218 22.54 -13.21 1.66
N ILE A 219 22.59 -13.15 0.34
CA ILE A 219 23.08 -12.00 -0.43
C ILE A 219 21.99 -11.64 -1.43
N GLU A 220 21.48 -10.42 -1.35
CA GLU A 220 20.55 -9.85 -2.34
C GLU A 220 21.25 -8.72 -3.07
N LEU A 221 21.15 -8.72 -4.40
CA LEU A 221 21.61 -7.66 -5.28
C LEU A 221 20.44 -7.15 -6.10
N GLN A 222 20.33 -5.84 -6.22
CA GLN A 222 19.35 -5.18 -7.06
C GLN A 222 20.06 -4.12 -7.89
N TYR A 223 19.75 -4.06 -9.18
CA TYR A 223 20.06 -2.95 -10.06
C TYR A 223 18.77 -2.38 -10.61
N VAL A 224 18.67 -1.05 -10.66
CA VAL A 224 17.56 -0.34 -11.26
C VAL A 224 18.08 0.74 -12.20
N GLU A 225 17.39 0.95 -13.30
CA GLU A 225 17.53 2.10 -14.20
C GLU A 225 16.15 2.42 -14.76
N ILE A 226 15.49 3.41 -14.17
CA ILE A 226 14.08 3.72 -14.40
C ILE A 226 13.96 5.20 -14.72
N ASP A 227 13.48 5.49 -15.93
CA ASP A 227 13.22 6.84 -16.40
C ASP A 227 12.15 7.53 -15.52
N PRO A 228 12.19 8.86 -15.36
CA PRO A 228 11.27 9.60 -14.47
C PRO A 228 9.78 9.33 -14.67
N GLU A 229 9.35 9.07 -15.91
CA GLU A 229 7.94 8.85 -16.25
C GLU A 229 7.60 7.38 -16.52
N PHE A 230 8.54 6.46 -16.31
CA PHE A 230 8.20 5.04 -16.30
C PHE A 230 7.62 4.68 -14.92
N THR A 231 6.30 4.51 -14.86
CA THR A 231 5.55 4.24 -13.63
C THR A 231 4.77 2.93 -13.70
N SER A 232 4.42 2.39 -12.53
CA SER A 232 3.45 1.29 -12.39
C SER A 232 2.03 1.85 -12.65
N LEU A 233 1.70 2.13 -13.92
CA LEU A 233 0.56 2.97 -14.35
C LEU A 233 -0.76 2.71 -13.61
N PHE A 234 -1.18 1.45 -13.51
CA PHE A 234 -2.44 1.07 -12.88
C PHE A 234 -2.20 0.47 -11.49
N SER A 235 -1.34 1.11 -10.71
CA SER A 235 -1.05 0.79 -9.32
C SER A 235 -1.07 2.08 -8.50
N SER A 236 -1.65 2.01 -7.30
CA SER A 236 -1.66 3.16 -6.37
C SER A 236 -0.27 3.63 -5.93
N THR A 237 0.72 2.73 -6.02
CA THR A 237 2.12 3.04 -5.70
C THR A 237 3.04 2.37 -6.70
N ASN A 238 4.07 3.10 -7.12
CA ASN A 238 5.18 2.54 -7.90
C ASN A 238 5.96 1.54 -7.05
N ARG A 239 6.20 0.33 -7.58
CA ARG A 239 7.02 -0.67 -6.87
C ARG A 239 8.48 -0.23 -6.79
N PHE A 240 8.97 0.44 -7.83
CA PHE A 240 10.31 1.02 -7.87
C PHE A 240 10.19 2.52 -8.03
N THR A 241 11.05 3.27 -7.33
CA THR A 241 11.02 4.73 -7.42
C THR A 241 11.49 5.17 -8.81
N PRO A 242 10.69 5.98 -9.54
CA PRO A 242 11.12 6.58 -10.81
C PRO A 242 12.31 7.53 -10.62
N ASP A 243 12.91 7.95 -11.73
CA ASP A 243 14.13 8.77 -11.77
C ASP A 243 15.25 8.18 -10.90
N ARG A 244 15.56 6.91 -11.17
CA ARG A 244 16.49 6.15 -10.34
C ARG A 244 17.39 5.27 -11.19
N LYS A 245 18.69 5.40 -10.99
CA LYS A 245 19.71 4.51 -11.55
C LYS A 245 20.72 4.07 -10.50
N GLY A 246 21.12 2.81 -10.54
CA GLY A 246 22.20 2.28 -9.73
C GLY A 246 21.87 0.94 -9.08
N TRP A 247 22.62 0.59 -8.03
CA TRP A 247 22.51 -0.72 -7.38
C TRP A 247 22.34 -0.63 -5.86
N GLU A 248 21.73 -1.67 -5.29
CA GLU A 248 21.63 -1.95 -3.86
C GLU A 248 22.06 -3.39 -3.59
N MET A 249 22.86 -3.60 -2.56
CA MET A 249 23.27 -4.91 -2.06
C MET A 249 22.86 -5.04 -0.60
N ARG A 250 22.27 -6.19 -0.24
CA ARG A 250 21.99 -6.56 1.14
C ARG A 250 22.67 -7.89 1.44
N LEU A 251 23.48 -7.92 2.48
CA LEU A 251 24.07 -9.13 3.03
C LEU A 251 23.39 -9.39 4.36
N GLN A 252 23.00 -10.62 4.62
CA GLN A 252 22.46 -11.06 5.91
C GLN A 252 23.19 -12.32 6.34
N HIS A 253 23.51 -12.42 7.62
CA HIS A 253 24.13 -13.60 8.21
C HIS A 253 23.55 -13.88 9.59
N GLU A 254 23.08 -15.10 9.79
CA GLU A 254 22.51 -15.59 11.03
C GLU A 254 23.56 -16.33 11.87
N LEU A 255 23.84 -15.81 13.05
CA LEU A 255 24.65 -16.47 14.09
C LEU A 255 23.72 -17.04 15.16
N PRO A 256 24.16 -18.01 15.99
CA PRO A 256 23.30 -18.69 16.97
C PRO A 256 22.54 -17.78 17.96
N VAL A 257 23.02 -16.55 18.19
CA VAL A 257 22.43 -15.59 19.12
C VAL A 257 22.21 -14.21 18.51
N MET A 258 22.59 -14.00 17.25
CA MET A 258 22.66 -12.68 16.65
C MET A 258 22.53 -12.77 15.13
N ASN A 259 21.75 -11.89 14.52
CA ASN A 259 21.73 -11.69 13.07
C ASN A 259 22.49 -10.41 12.75
N ILE A 260 23.26 -10.42 11.66
CA ILE A 260 24.00 -9.26 11.15
C ILE A 260 23.53 -8.98 9.73
N GLY A 261 23.23 -7.73 9.43
CA GLY A 261 22.93 -7.25 8.08
C GLY A 261 23.87 -6.13 7.65
N LEU A 262 24.23 -6.12 6.37
CA LEU A 262 24.93 -4.99 5.73
C LEU A 262 24.12 -4.57 4.51
N THR A 263 23.74 -3.30 4.45
CA THR A 263 23.10 -2.69 3.27
C THR A 263 24.05 -1.67 2.66
N LEU A 264 24.40 -1.87 1.39
CA LEU A 264 25.15 -0.92 0.57
C LEU A 264 24.28 -0.49 -0.61
N ARG A 265 24.27 0.80 -0.92
CA ARG A 265 23.50 1.34 -2.05
C ARG A 265 24.20 2.51 -2.67
N SER A 266 24.25 2.51 -3.99
CA SER A 266 24.70 3.63 -4.81
C SER A 266 23.64 3.89 -5.88
N HIS A 267 22.70 4.78 -5.57
CA HIS A 267 21.68 5.23 -6.51
C HIS A 267 21.88 6.71 -6.84
N SER A 268 21.54 7.13 -8.05
CA SER A 268 21.44 8.52 -8.51
C SER A 268 20.12 8.75 -9.25
N SER A 269 19.79 10.02 -9.53
CA SER A 269 18.85 10.37 -10.59
C SER A 269 19.43 9.98 -11.96
N ILE A 270 18.57 9.87 -12.97
CA ILE A 270 18.96 9.48 -14.33
C ILE A 270 19.88 10.54 -14.96
N ASP A 271 19.63 11.81 -14.65
CA ASP A 271 20.45 12.95 -15.07
C ASP A 271 21.75 13.12 -14.26
N GLY A 272 21.92 12.35 -13.17
CA GLY A 272 23.08 12.40 -12.28
C GLY A 272 23.12 13.59 -11.30
N GLN A 273 22.11 14.46 -11.24
CA GLN A 273 22.12 15.64 -10.37
C GLN A 273 21.97 15.32 -8.88
N HIS A 274 21.28 14.22 -8.55
CA HIS A 274 21.01 13.83 -7.17
C HIS A 274 21.56 12.43 -6.87
N SER A 275 22.16 12.26 -5.70
CA SER A 275 22.70 10.97 -5.23
C SER A 275 22.01 10.53 -3.95
N TYR A 276 21.76 9.22 -3.84
CA TYR A 276 20.95 8.60 -2.80
C TYR A 276 21.64 7.40 -2.16
N PRO A 277 22.89 7.56 -1.69
CA PRO A 277 23.68 6.47 -1.20
C PRO A 277 23.14 5.96 0.15
N ARG A 278 23.39 4.68 0.44
CA ARG A 278 23.11 4.10 1.75
C ARG A 278 24.23 3.15 2.12
N VAL A 279 24.73 3.30 3.33
CA VAL A 279 25.66 2.36 3.94
C VAL A 279 25.19 2.20 5.36
N SER A 280 24.69 1.01 5.69
CA SER A 280 24.23 0.69 7.05
C SER A 280 24.58 -0.74 7.43
N LEU A 281 25.06 -0.91 8.64
CA LEU A 281 25.25 -2.19 9.31
C LEU A 281 24.16 -2.32 10.38
N ASP A 282 23.41 -3.41 10.33
CA ASP A 282 22.40 -3.74 11.31
C ASP A 282 22.77 -5.03 12.05
N THR A 283 22.36 -5.11 13.31
CA THR A 283 22.51 -6.30 14.14
C THR A 283 21.29 -6.47 15.01
N GLN A 284 20.87 -7.71 15.22
CA GLN A 284 19.77 -8.06 16.12
C GLN A 284 20.17 -9.26 16.97
N ILE A 285 20.18 -9.08 18.29
CA ILE A 285 20.43 -10.16 19.26
C ILE A 285 19.08 -10.80 19.62
N THR A 286 18.76 -11.91 18.95
CA THR A 286 17.41 -12.48 18.91
C THR A 286 16.88 -12.88 20.29
N LYS A 287 17.74 -13.39 21.19
CA LYS A 287 17.32 -13.83 22.54
C LYS A 287 17.07 -12.68 23.52
N LEU A 288 17.65 -11.51 23.28
CA LEU A 288 17.62 -10.39 24.22
C LEU A 288 16.80 -9.20 23.71
N ASN A 289 16.21 -9.30 22.51
CA ASN A 289 15.43 -8.24 21.86
C ASN A 289 16.20 -6.90 21.76
N TYR A 290 17.53 -6.97 21.62
CA TYR A 290 18.35 -5.80 21.28
C TYR A 290 18.57 -5.77 19.78
N SER A 291 18.60 -4.56 19.22
CA SER A 291 19.07 -4.34 17.86
C SER A 291 19.89 -3.06 17.79
N ALA A 292 20.89 -3.02 16.92
CA ALA A 292 21.63 -1.81 16.62
C ALA A 292 21.67 -1.59 15.11
N GLU A 293 21.56 -0.33 14.67
CA GLU A 293 21.79 0.09 13.29
C GLU A 293 22.86 1.18 13.28
N LEU A 294 24.04 0.88 12.74
CA LEU A 294 25.05 1.88 12.41
C LEU A 294 24.84 2.31 10.96
N ARG A 295 24.34 3.53 10.76
CA ARG A 295 24.17 4.15 9.44
C ARG A 295 25.27 5.15 9.20
N LEU A 296 26.03 4.99 8.11
CA LEU A 296 27.08 5.91 7.69
C LEU A 296 26.59 6.91 6.63
N GLN A 297 25.62 6.50 5.80
CA GLN A 297 25.02 7.32 4.74
C GLN A 297 23.49 7.12 4.65
N PRO A 298 22.72 8.13 4.20
CA PRO A 298 23.18 9.48 3.81
C PRO A 298 23.48 10.38 5.02
N THR A 299 22.89 10.07 6.17
CA THR A 299 23.11 10.82 7.41
C THR A 299 23.53 9.87 8.51
N ARG A 300 24.66 10.16 9.15
CA ARG A 300 25.22 9.32 10.21
C ARG A 300 24.22 9.14 11.36
N ALA A 301 24.08 7.91 11.85
CA ALA A 301 23.23 7.54 12.97
C ALA A 301 23.73 6.24 13.61
N LEU A 302 23.59 6.10 14.92
CA LEU A 302 23.82 4.82 15.61
C LEU A 302 22.57 4.50 16.42
N ILE A 303 21.62 3.81 15.84
CA ILE A 303 20.32 3.58 16.47
C ILE A 303 20.38 2.30 17.28
N LEU A 304 20.49 2.42 18.60
CA LEU A 304 20.41 1.31 19.53
C LEU A 304 18.96 1.16 20.00
N LYS A 305 18.40 -0.04 19.92
CA LYS A 305 17.05 -0.34 20.38
C LYS A 305 17.06 -1.55 21.31
N TRP A 306 16.18 -1.50 22.29
CA TRP A 306 15.83 -2.63 23.13
C TRP A 306 14.31 -2.72 23.25
N LYS A 307 13.76 -3.94 23.19
CA LYS A 307 12.33 -4.19 23.34
C LYS A 307 12.07 -5.23 24.43
N GLY A 308 11.66 -4.76 25.61
CA GLY A 308 11.16 -5.59 26.69
C GLY A 308 9.67 -5.92 26.53
N SER A 309 9.09 -6.58 27.55
CA SER A 309 7.67 -6.94 27.58
C SER A 309 6.74 -5.73 27.74
N HIS A 310 7.16 -4.71 28.50
CA HIS A 310 6.35 -3.53 28.83
C HIS A 310 7.05 -2.20 28.54
N SER A 311 8.22 -2.24 27.91
CA SER A 311 8.93 -1.02 27.52
C SER A 311 9.82 -1.24 26.31
N SER A 312 10.06 -0.18 25.55
CA SER A 312 11.05 -0.16 24.49
C SER A 312 11.87 1.11 24.58
N TRP A 313 13.17 0.96 24.38
CA TRP A 313 14.15 2.02 24.51
C TRP A 313 14.84 2.17 23.17
N GLN A 314 15.02 3.41 22.73
CA GLN A 314 15.77 3.75 21.53
C GLN A 314 16.70 4.92 21.84
N ILE A 315 17.99 4.74 21.55
CA ILE A 315 19.01 5.77 21.74
C ILE A 315 19.79 5.92 20.45
N ASP A 316 20.01 7.17 20.03
CA ASP A 316 20.96 7.48 18.97
C ASP A 316 22.01 8.45 19.53
N PRO A 317 23.18 7.98 19.97
CA PRO A 317 24.22 8.83 20.55
C PRO A 317 24.89 9.73 19.51
N ILE A 318 24.86 9.38 18.21
CA ILE A 318 25.41 10.22 17.14
C ILE A 318 24.50 11.43 16.93
N ARG A 319 23.18 11.22 16.89
CA ARG A 319 22.19 12.32 16.77
C ARG A 319 21.79 12.92 18.11
N GLN A 320 22.26 12.35 19.22
CA GLN A 320 21.91 12.73 20.59
C GLN A 320 20.38 12.75 20.81
N THR A 321 19.71 11.70 20.32
CA THR A 321 18.26 11.53 20.53
C THR A 321 18.00 10.33 21.42
N PHE A 322 16.94 10.44 22.22
CA PHE A 322 16.52 9.40 23.15
C PHE A 322 15.00 9.24 23.08
N ARG A 323 14.53 8.00 23.09
CA ARG A 323 13.12 7.68 23.14
C ARG A 323 12.90 6.48 24.05
N VAL A 324 11.89 6.58 24.91
CA VAL A 324 11.40 5.46 25.71
C VAL A 324 9.90 5.39 25.57
N ASP A 325 9.41 4.20 25.27
CA ASP A 325 8.01 3.84 25.33
C ASP A 325 7.82 2.86 26.49
N TRP A 326 6.79 3.02 27.31
CA TRP A 326 6.48 2.07 28.38
C TRP A 326 5.00 2.04 28.72
N ASP A 327 4.51 0.87 29.12
CA ASP A 327 3.15 0.69 29.60
C ASP A 327 3.14 0.73 31.14
N GLN A 328 2.30 1.57 31.73
CA GLN A 328 2.13 1.70 33.17
C GLN A 328 0.66 1.95 33.50
N ALA A 329 0.08 1.17 34.41
CA ALA A 329 -1.27 1.39 34.94
C ALA A 329 -2.37 1.57 33.85
N LYS A 330 -2.34 0.74 32.79
CA LYS A 330 -3.24 0.83 31.61
C LYS A 330 -3.04 2.07 30.73
N ALA A 331 -1.91 2.76 30.87
CA ALA A 331 -1.48 3.84 30.00
C ALA A 331 -0.21 3.46 29.25
N SER A 332 -0.16 3.71 27.94
CA SER A 332 1.04 3.64 27.11
C SER A 332 1.69 5.01 27.03
N ASN A 333 2.90 5.14 27.54
CA ASN A 333 3.62 6.39 27.64
C ASN A 333 4.80 6.40 26.69
N ARG A 334 5.16 7.58 26.19
CA ARG A 334 6.30 7.83 25.31
C ARG A 334 6.98 9.13 25.72
N VAL A 335 8.27 9.05 26.01
CA VAL A 335 9.16 10.20 26.11
C VAL A 335 10.08 10.21 24.90
N THR A 336 10.28 11.38 24.31
CA THR A 336 11.27 11.61 23.24
C THR A 336 12.04 12.89 23.55
N ILE A 337 13.36 12.82 23.47
CA ILE A 337 14.28 13.91 23.71
C ILE A 337 15.14 14.09 22.45
N ASP A 338 15.17 15.30 21.91
CA ASP A 338 16.08 15.75 20.85
C ASP A 338 17.03 16.77 21.48
N TYR A 339 18.17 16.29 22.01
CA TYR A 339 19.08 17.09 22.83
C TYR A 339 19.70 18.28 22.09
N PRO A 340 20.16 18.16 20.82
CA PRO A 340 20.72 19.29 20.07
C PRO A 340 19.78 20.48 19.92
N PHE A 341 18.47 20.23 19.87
CA PHE A 341 17.43 21.26 19.77
C PHE A 341 16.79 21.60 21.12
N GLY A 342 17.20 20.94 22.21
CA GLY A 342 16.60 21.11 23.52
C GLY A 342 15.09 20.85 23.51
N LEU A 343 14.64 19.84 22.75
CA LEU A 343 13.21 19.51 22.64
C LEU A 343 12.89 18.26 23.47
N VAL A 344 11.79 18.34 24.23
CA VAL A 344 11.23 17.18 24.92
C VAL A 344 9.77 17.02 24.51
N ARG A 345 9.36 15.79 24.23
CA ARG A 345 7.99 15.39 23.94
C ARG A 345 7.58 14.26 24.87
N PHE A 346 6.50 14.47 25.60
CA PHE A 346 5.79 13.45 26.35
C PHE A 346 4.48 13.13 25.63
N GLN A 347 4.17 11.86 25.46
CA GLN A 347 2.88 11.37 24.98
C GLN A 347 2.39 10.29 25.92
N THR A 348 1.10 10.30 26.24
CA THR A 348 0.44 9.24 26.99
C THR A 348 -0.87 8.87 26.31
N ASP A 349 -1.12 7.58 26.17
CA ASP A 349 -2.34 6.99 25.62
C ASP A 349 -2.98 6.14 26.73
N PHE A 350 -4.24 6.34 27.10
CA PHE A 350 -4.86 5.59 28.21
C PHE A 350 -6.38 5.54 28.08
N ASP A 351 -7.03 4.54 28.69
CA ASP A 351 -8.49 4.44 28.69
C ASP A 351 -9.11 4.93 30.00
N PHE A 352 -9.89 6.00 29.93
CA PHE A 352 -10.70 6.52 31.03
C PHE A 352 -11.98 7.18 30.49
N LEU A 353 -13.13 6.49 30.61
CA LEU A 353 -14.41 6.87 29.98
C LEU A 353 -14.37 6.97 28.43
N GLY A 354 -13.19 6.79 27.84
CA GLY A 354 -12.83 6.78 26.42
C GLY A 354 -11.32 6.62 26.28
N SER A 355 -10.82 6.39 25.08
CA SER A 355 -9.39 6.27 24.76
C SER A 355 -8.76 7.65 24.57
N TRP A 356 -7.94 8.04 25.52
CA TRP A 356 -7.22 9.30 25.54
C TRP A 356 -5.86 9.19 24.84
N ARG A 357 -5.44 10.29 24.21
CA ARG A 357 -4.08 10.58 23.77
C ARG A 357 -3.74 12.01 24.19
N VAL A 358 -2.78 12.17 25.07
CA VAL A 358 -2.28 13.48 25.51
C VAL A 358 -0.83 13.61 25.10
N VAL A 359 -0.47 14.75 24.52
CA VAL A 359 0.86 15.08 24.03
C VAL A 359 1.26 16.45 24.57
N TYR A 360 2.39 16.49 25.26
CA TYR A 360 3.02 17.73 25.70
C TYR A 360 4.41 17.84 25.07
N LYS A 361 4.77 19.05 24.65
CA LYS A 361 6.11 19.37 24.15
C LYS A 361 6.66 20.63 24.79
N ARG A 362 7.97 20.63 24.99
CA ARG A 362 8.73 21.80 25.42
C ARG A 362 9.93 22.01 24.52
N ASP A 363 10.09 23.24 24.05
CA ASP A 363 11.29 23.76 23.41
C ASP A 363 12.01 24.62 24.45
N PHE A 364 13.05 24.06 25.06
CA PHE A 364 13.80 24.73 26.13
C PHE A 364 14.67 25.87 25.61
N GLN A 365 15.11 25.81 24.35
CA GLN A 365 15.95 26.85 23.75
C GLN A 365 15.16 28.11 23.43
N LYS A 366 13.93 27.96 22.93
CA LYS A 366 13.06 29.09 22.56
C LYS A 366 11.98 29.42 23.59
N GLY A 367 11.88 28.66 24.67
CA GLY A 367 10.90 28.87 25.74
C GLY A 367 9.44 28.58 25.36
N ARG A 368 9.19 27.86 24.26
CA ARG A 368 7.85 27.58 23.73
C ARG A 368 7.33 26.22 24.19
N SER A 369 6.02 26.05 24.25
CA SER A 369 5.37 24.77 24.57
C SER A 369 4.19 24.51 23.65
N ASN A 370 3.92 23.24 23.39
CA ASN A 370 2.73 22.80 22.67
C ASN A 370 2.02 21.72 23.46
N PHE A 371 0.69 21.82 23.53
CA PHE A 371 -0.17 20.83 24.17
C PHE A 371 -1.23 20.35 23.18
N PHE A 372 -1.46 19.03 23.16
CA PHE A 372 -2.52 18.41 22.41
C PHE A 372 -3.16 17.32 23.26
N ALA A 373 -4.48 17.29 23.34
CA ALA A 373 -5.23 16.21 23.97
C ALA A 373 -6.33 15.74 23.04
N ARG A 374 -6.57 14.44 23.03
CA ARG A 374 -7.64 13.79 22.29
C ARG A 374 -8.27 12.73 23.16
N THR A 375 -9.58 12.64 23.19
CA THR A 375 -10.31 11.50 23.78
C THR A 375 -11.22 10.89 22.74
N GLN A 376 -11.40 9.58 22.79
CA GLN A 376 -12.18 8.79 21.86
C GLN A 376 -13.09 7.82 22.63
N ILE A 377 -14.37 8.11 22.73
CA ILE A 377 -15.32 7.28 23.47
C ILE A 377 -15.94 6.27 22.51
N LYS A 378 -15.55 4.99 22.61
CA LYS A 378 -16.23 3.90 21.89
C LYS A 378 -17.46 3.43 22.68
N ARG A 379 -18.67 3.53 22.10
CA ARG A 379 -19.92 3.00 22.65
C ARG A 379 -20.62 2.12 21.62
N GLY A 380 -20.55 0.80 21.87
CA GLY A 380 -20.99 -0.19 20.91
C GLY A 380 -20.20 -0.04 19.62
N ASN A 381 -20.92 0.33 18.58
CA ASN A 381 -20.40 0.52 17.24
C ASN A 381 -19.90 1.96 17.04
N GLY A 382 -20.36 2.91 17.86
CA GLY A 382 -19.96 4.32 17.83
C GLY A 382 -18.61 4.61 18.48
N VAL A 383 -17.96 5.67 18.02
CA VAL A 383 -16.72 6.27 18.44
C VAL A 383 -16.95 7.78 18.40
N VAL A 384 -16.87 8.49 19.52
CA VAL A 384 -16.90 9.98 19.53
C VAL A 384 -15.54 10.48 19.96
N GLN A 385 -14.91 11.31 19.14
CA GLN A 385 -13.61 11.88 19.38
C GLN A 385 -13.68 13.40 19.63
N LEU A 386 -13.00 13.87 20.67
CA LEU A 386 -12.81 15.28 21.00
C LEU A 386 -11.32 15.57 21.02
N GLU A 387 -10.87 16.60 20.30
CA GLU A 387 -9.49 17.08 20.26
C GLU A 387 -9.38 18.52 20.78
N TRP A 388 -8.29 18.80 21.48
CA TRP A 388 -7.89 20.14 21.91
C TRP A 388 -6.41 20.35 21.57
N GLY A 389 -6.10 21.42 20.84
CA GLY A 389 -4.73 21.78 20.47
C GLY A 389 -4.38 21.46 19.01
N ALA A 390 -3.13 21.70 18.64
CA ALA A 390 -2.64 21.47 17.28
C ALA A 390 -2.00 20.07 17.16
N TYR A 391 -2.61 19.19 16.37
CA TYR A 391 -2.04 17.87 16.13
C TYR A 391 -0.73 17.95 15.34
N ASP A 392 0.31 17.31 15.89
CA ASP A 392 1.68 17.38 15.39
C ASP A 392 2.07 16.26 14.41
N ARG A 393 1.13 15.34 14.13
CA ARG A 393 1.35 14.12 13.33
C ARG A 393 2.56 13.30 13.81
N GLY A 394 2.92 13.39 15.08
CA GLY A 394 4.06 12.68 15.68
C GLY A 394 5.44 13.32 15.45
N ASN A 395 5.55 14.49 14.81
CA ASN A 395 6.83 15.15 14.58
C ASN A 395 7.21 16.05 15.77
N ILE A 396 8.32 15.76 16.47
CA ILE A 396 8.77 16.53 17.65
C ILE A 396 9.00 18.02 17.34
N ARG A 397 9.37 18.39 16.11
CA ARG A 397 9.67 19.78 15.71
C ARG A 397 8.44 20.57 15.23
N ALA A 398 7.32 19.90 14.98
CA ALA A 398 6.13 20.53 14.44
C ALA A 398 5.22 21.11 15.53
N ALA A 399 4.34 22.03 15.11
CA ALA A 399 3.20 22.58 15.85
C ALA A 399 3.48 23.58 16.98
N PHE A 400 4.73 24.02 17.21
CA PHE A 400 5.04 25.06 18.20
C PHE A 400 4.42 26.44 17.90
N ASP A 401 4.15 26.73 16.62
CA ASP A 401 3.68 28.03 16.15
C ASP A 401 2.19 28.01 15.74
N ARG A 402 1.40 27.09 16.30
CA ARG A 402 -0.04 26.96 16.01
C ARG A 402 -0.86 27.22 17.26
N ASP A 403 -1.90 28.03 17.11
CA ASP A 403 -2.85 28.27 18.19
C ASP A 403 -3.67 27.01 18.51
N PRO A 404 -4.01 26.76 19.78
CA PRO A 404 -4.81 25.63 20.18
C PRO A 404 -6.27 25.80 19.71
N VAL A 405 -6.80 24.78 19.03
CA VAL A 405 -8.18 24.76 18.52
C VAL A 405 -8.92 23.55 19.08
N TRP A 406 -10.23 23.67 19.28
CA TRP A 406 -11.12 22.58 19.65
C TRP A 406 -11.70 21.91 18.39
N ARG A 407 -11.75 20.57 18.37
CA ARG A 407 -12.39 19.81 17.29
C ARG A 407 -13.18 18.63 17.86
N ILE A 408 -14.33 18.34 17.27
CA ILE A 408 -15.15 17.18 17.61
C ILE A 408 -15.36 16.38 16.32
N SER A 409 -15.16 15.06 16.38
CA SER A 409 -15.40 14.10 15.30
C SER A 409 -16.05 12.84 15.86
N TRP A 410 -16.72 12.01 15.05
CA TRP A 410 -17.28 10.73 15.50
C TRP A 410 -17.43 9.75 14.33
N GLU A 411 -17.47 8.46 14.63
CA GLU A 411 -17.42 7.30 13.72
C GLU A 411 -18.39 6.23 14.28
N TYR A 412 -19.16 5.48 13.47
CA TYR A 412 -20.08 4.44 13.99
C TYR A 412 -20.13 3.19 13.08
N GLU A 413 -19.68 2.06 13.61
CA GLU A 413 -19.41 0.75 12.98
C GLU A 413 -20.63 -0.20 13.05
N PHE A 414 -21.71 0.03 12.29
CA PHE A 414 -23.01 -0.67 12.43
C PHE A 414 -22.97 -2.22 12.37
#